data_AF-A0A354DMC7-F1
#
_entry.id   AF-A0A354DMC7-F1
#
_cell.length_a   1.000
_cell.length_b   1.000
_cell.length_c   1.000
_cell.angle_alpha   90.00
_cell.angle_beta   90.00
_cell.angle_gamma   90.00
#
_symmetry.space_group_name_H-M   'P 1'
#
loop_
_entity.id
_entity.type
_entity.pdbx_description
1 polymer ?
#
loop_
_entity_poly.entity_id
_entity_poly.type
_entity_poly.pdbx_seq_one_letter_code
_entity_poly.pdbx_strand_id
1 'polypeptide(L)' 'MYHRTETRPVRVGNLTIGGNNQVIIQSMTTTKTANVKDTVAQIQFTFL' A
#
# COMPACT_ATOMS: atom_id res chain seq x y z
N MET A 1 -5.70 20.43 -12.40
CA MET A 1 -4.82 19.32 -11.96
C MET A 1 -4.04 19.85 -10.76
N TYR A 2 -3.96 19.11 -9.66
CA TYR A 2 -3.29 19.57 -8.43
C TYR A 2 -1.90 18.98 -8.31
N HIS A 3 -0.93 19.74 -7.79
CA HIS A 3 0.34 19.15 -7.38
C HIS A 3 0.08 18.18 -6.21
N ARG A 4 0.83 17.08 -6.16
CA ARG A 4 0.65 16.06 -5.10
C ARG A 4 0.81 16.62 -3.68
N THR A 5 1.60 17.68 -3.52
CA THR A 5 1.79 18.41 -2.26
C THR A 5 0.52 19.16 -1.81
N GLU A 6 -0.42 19.42 -2.71
CA GLU A 6 -1.67 20.14 -2.46
C GLU A 6 -2.87 19.20 -2.27
N THR A 7 -2.67 17.89 -2.46
CA THR A 7 -3.74 16.90 -2.29
C THR A 7 -4.08 16.69 -0.81
N ARG A 8 -5.33 16.35 -0.51
CA ARG A 8 -5.77 16.07 0.86
C ARG A 8 -5.01 14.86 1.42
N PRO A 9 -4.28 15.00 2.54
CA PRO A 9 -3.58 13.88 3.15
C PRO A 9 -4.59 12.86 3.71
N VAL A 10 -4.38 11.58 3.43
CA VAL A 10 -5.19 10.47 3.91
C VAL A 10 -4.30 9.44 4.60
N ARG A 11 -4.70 8.98 5.78
CA ARG A 11 -3.95 7.98 6.55
C ARG A 11 -4.35 6.56 6.15
N VAL A 12 -3.36 5.70 5.93
CA VAL A 12 -3.54 4.26 5.71
C VAL A 12 -2.58 3.53 6.65
N GLY A 13 -3.11 3.02 7.76
CA GLY A 13 -2.28 2.49 8.85
C GLY A 13 -1.36 3.57 9.43
N ASN A 14 -0.05 3.32 9.39
CA ASN A 14 0.99 4.24 9.83
C ASN A 14 1.49 5.20 8.73
N LEU A 15 1.04 5.05 7.48
CA LEU A 15 1.45 5.89 6.35
C LEU A 15 0.46 7.03 6.10
N THR A 16 0.95 8.12 5.51
CA THR A 16 0.14 9.23 5.00
C THR A 16 0.35 9.34 3.49
N ILE A 17 -0.74 9.26 2.73
CA ILE A 17 -0.76 9.36 1.27
C ILE A 17 -1.36 10.71 0.87
N GLY A 18 -0.68 11.43 -0.02
CA GLY A 18 -1.07 12.78 -0.42
C GLY A 18 -0.59 13.87 0.54
N GLY A 19 -0.60 15.12 0.08
CA GLY A 19 -0.07 16.28 0.82
C GLY A 19 1.46 16.32 0.93
N ASN A 20 2.18 15.47 0.18
CA ASN A 20 3.64 15.43 0.15
C ASN A 20 4.15 15.07 -1.26
N ASN A 21 5.48 15.06 -1.46
CA ASN A 21 6.09 14.76 -2.76
C ASN A 21 6.43 13.27 -2.97
N GLN A 22 6.17 12.41 -1.99
CA GLN A 22 6.50 10.99 -2.01
C GLN A 22 5.38 10.16 -2.65
N VAL A 23 5.74 9.14 -3.43
CA VAL A 23 4.78 8.15 -3.95
C VAL A 23 4.97 6.86 -3.18
N ILE A 24 3.89 6.37 -2.57
CA ILE A 24 3.88 5.08 -1.88
C ILE A 24 3.64 3.97 -2.90
N ILE A 25 4.47 2.95 -2.90
CA ILE A 25 4.34 1.77 -3.76
C ILE A 25 3.38 0.78 -3.09
N GLN A 26 2.48 0.20 -3.89
CA GLN A 26 1.54 -0.83 -3.46
C GLN A 26 1.67 -2.06 -4.35
N SER A 27 1.33 -3.22 -3.79
CA SER A 27 1.27 -4.50 -4.51
C SER A 27 -0.01 -5.26 -4.11
N MET A 28 -0.31 -6.36 -4.80
CA MET A 28 -1.50 -7.17 -4.59
C MET A 28 -1.14 -8.66 -4.62
N THR A 29 -1.72 -9.45 -3.71
CA THR A 29 -1.56 -10.91 -3.66
C THR A 29 -2.29 -11.59 -4.82
N THR A 30 -1.77 -12.73 -5.26
CA THR A 30 -2.34 -13.56 -6.34
C THR A 30 -2.89 -14.90 -5.85
N THR A 31 -2.62 -15.26 -4.59
CA THR A 31 -3.18 -16.43 -3.92
C THR A 31 -4.68 -16.29 -3.69
N LYS A 32 -5.39 -17.41 -3.55
CA LYS A 32 -6.80 -17.37 -3.09
C LYS A 32 -6.83 -16.84 -1.67
N THR A 33 -7.51 -15.72 -1.43
CA THR A 33 -7.55 -15.05 -0.11
C THR A 33 -8.02 -15.96 1.03
N ALA A 34 -8.92 -16.90 0.75
CA ALA A 34 -9.37 -17.89 1.73
C ALA A 34 -8.26 -18.84 2.19
N ASN A 35 -7.21 -19.03 1.39
CA ASN A 35 -6.00 -19.75 1.79
C ASN A 35 -5.07 -18.79 2.53
N VAL A 36 -5.28 -18.73 3.85
CA VAL A 36 -4.56 -17.83 4.75
C VAL A 36 -3.06 -18.07 4.73
N LYS A 37 -2.62 -19.34 4.72
CA LYS A 37 -1.18 -19.68 4.82
C LYS A 37 -0.40 -19.15 3.62
N ASP A 38 -0.91 -19.38 2.41
CA ASP A 38 -0.22 -18.95 1.18
C ASP A 38 -0.27 -17.43 1.02
N THR A 39 -1.39 -16.80 1.40
CA THR A 39 -1.53 -15.34 1.34
C THR A 39 -0.57 -14.64 2.31
N VAL A 40 -0.43 -15.16 3.53
CA VAL A 40 0.54 -14.62 4.50
C VAL A 40 1.97 -14.83 4.00
N ALA A 41 2.30 -15.99 3.42
CA ALA A 41 3.62 -16.24 2.85
C ALA A 41 3.95 -15.27 1.70
N GLN A 42 2.98 -14.99 0.82
CA GLN A 42 3.16 -14.02 -0.26
C GLN A 42 3.33 -12.59 0.25
N ILE A 43 2.56 -12.18 1.27
CA ILE A 43 2.74 -10.88 1.93
C ILE A 43 4.17 -10.78 2.48
N GLN A 44 4.66 -11.76 3.24
CA GLN A 44 6.03 -11.73 3.74
C GLN A 44 7.07 -11.61 2.61
N PHE A 45 6.91 -12.36 1.52
CA PHE A 45 7.79 -12.26 0.35
C PHE A 45 7.76 -10.88 -0.34
N THR A 46 6.59 -10.23 -0.39
CA THR A 46 6.39 -8.97 -1.12
C THR A 46 6.84 -7.74 -0.32
N PHE A 47 6.80 -7.82 1.00
CA PHE A 47 7.13 -6.72 1.91
C PHE A 47 8.54 -6.82 2.54
N LEU A 48 9.30 -7.87 2.20
CA LEU A 48 10.76 -7.95 2.40
C LEU A 48 11.49 -7.19 1.28
#